data_AF-A0A1I1CF30-F1
#
_entry.id   AF-A0A1I1CF30-F1
#
_cell.length_a   1.000
_cell.length_b   1.000
_cell.length_c   1.000
_cell.angle_alpha   90.00
_cell.angle_beta   90.00
_cell.angle_gamma   90.00
#
_symmetry.space_group_name_H-M   'P 1'
#
loop_
_entity.id
_entity.type
_entity.pdbx_description
1 polymer ?
#
loop_
_entity_poly.entity_id
_entity_poly.type
_entity_poly.pdbx_seq_one_letter_code
_entity_poly.pdbx_strand_id
1 'polypeptide(L)' 'MPMAKPFPLHPRNPERICWGCDKYCPPDAMRCGNGSERTQHPVELFGEGWNDWGLAAADDAKGDAEEGESKP' A
#
# COMPACT_ATOMS: atom_id res chain seq x y z
N MET A 1 8.67 -2.83 -22.74
CA MET A 1 7.58 -2.47 -21.81
C MET A 1 8.24 -2.28 -20.46
N PRO A 2 8.19 -1.10 -19.82
CA PRO A 2 8.83 -0.93 -18.52
C PRO A 2 8.23 -1.95 -17.55
N MET A 3 9.05 -2.86 -17.02
CA MET A 3 8.62 -3.79 -15.98
C MET A 3 8.16 -2.96 -14.79
N ALA A 4 6.87 -3.06 -14.48
CA ALA A 4 6.34 -2.52 -13.25
C ALA A 4 7.04 -3.20 -12.08
N LYS A 5 7.42 -2.44 -11.06
CA LYS A 5 7.97 -3.04 -9.86
C LYS A 5 6.87 -3.87 -9.21
N PRO A 6 7.14 -5.09 -8.76
CA PRO A 6 6.18 -5.80 -7.94
C PRO A 6 5.89 -4.93 -6.71
N PHE A 7 4.61 -4.69 -6.44
CA PHE A 7 4.13 -3.96 -5.27
C PHE A 7 3.73 -4.98 -4.20
N PRO A 8 4.66 -5.43 -3.32
CA PRO A 8 4.36 -6.40 -2.29
C PRO A 8 3.45 -5.78 -1.22
N LEU A 9 2.58 -6.60 -0.64
CA LEU A 9 1.73 -6.16 0.48
C LEU A 9 2.57 -5.81 1.73
N HIS A 10 3.60 -6.62 2.01
CA HIS A 10 4.48 -6.49 3.19
C HIS A 10 5.96 -6.46 2.75
N PRO A 11 6.47 -5.35 2.21
CA PRO A 11 7.91 -5.20 1.97
C PRO A 11 8.68 -5.24 3.30
N ARG A 12 9.82 -5.94 3.33
CA ARG A 12 10.65 -6.07 4.55
C ARG A 12 11.38 -4.77 4.93
N ASN A 13 11.71 -3.94 3.95
CA ASN A 13 12.39 -2.64 4.14
C ASN A 13 11.73 -1.58 3.26
N PRO A 14 10.50 -1.15 3.59
CA PRO A 14 9.80 -0.18 2.77
C PRO A 14 10.61 1.11 2.64
N GLU A 15 11.26 1.59 3.71
CA GLU A 15 12.00 2.87 3.78
C GLU A 15 13.10 3.06 2.73
N ARG A 16 13.60 1.96 2.14
CA ARG A 16 14.73 1.98 1.22
C ARG A 16 14.35 2.19 -0.25
N ILE A 17 13.05 2.11 -0.57
CA ILE A 17 12.56 2.07 -1.96
C ILE A 17 11.56 3.19 -2.20
N CYS A 18 11.73 3.99 -3.25
CA CYS A 18 10.68 4.90 -3.71
C CYS A 18 9.55 4.11 -4.40
N TRP A 19 8.34 4.25 -3.87
CA TRP A 19 7.13 3.54 -4.32
C TRP A 19 6.27 4.34 -5.31
N GLY A 20 6.68 5.56 -5.67
CA GLY A 20 5.95 6.43 -6.59
C GLY A 20 6.29 6.23 -8.07
N CYS A 21 7.40 5.56 -8.38
CA CYS A 21 7.85 5.23 -9.76
C CYS A 21 8.02 3.71 -9.91
N ASP A 22 7.91 3.18 -11.13
CA ASP A 22 8.41 1.84 -11.50
C ASP A 22 9.91 1.81 -11.85
N LYS A 23 10.55 2.97 -11.88
CA LYS A 23 12.01 3.10 -11.97
C LYS A 23 12.54 3.20 -10.54
N TYR A 24 13.50 2.37 -10.11
CA TYR A 24 14.13 2.54 -8.78
C TYR A 24 14.90 3.85 -8.77
N CYS A 25 14.20 4.93 -8.43
CA CYS A 25 14.71 6.28 -8.47
C CYS A 25 15.79 6.42 -7.38
N PRO A 26 17.03 6.84 -7.69
CA PRO A 26 18.06 7.07 -6.68
C PRO A 26 17.68 8.28 -5.80
N PRO A 27 18.22 8.38 -4.57
CA PRO A 27 17.84 9.42 -3.62
C PRO A 27 18.06 10.85 -4.13
N ASP A 28 19.05 11.04 -5.01
CA ASP A 28 19.42 12.35 -5.58
C ASP A 28 18.68 12.69 -6.90
N ALA A 29 17.95 11.73 -7.49
CA ALA A 29 17.23 11.94 -8.75
C ALA A 29 15.85 11.26 -8.73
N MET A 30 15.01 11.69 -7.78
CA MET A 30 13.65 11.20 -7.67
C MET A 30 12.76 11.77 -8.77
N ARG A 31 12.13 10.88 -9.54
CA ARG A 31 11.15 11.27 -10.58
C ARG A 31 9.72 11.38 -10.03
N CYS A 32 9.46 10.77 -8.88
CA CYS A 32 8.14 10.70 -8.26
C CYS A 32 8.23 11.27 -6.85
N GLY A 33 7.14 11.89 -6.36
CA GLY A 33 7.16 12.72 -5.14
C GLY A 33 7.57 14.17 -5.40
N ASN A 34 6.99 14.78 -6.44
CA ASN A 34 7.26 16.17 -6.87
C ASN A 34 8.76 16.51 -7.07
N GLY A 35 9.56 15.50 -7.41
CA GLY A 35 10.99 15.66 -7.66
C GLY A 35 11.88 15.83 -6.42
N SER A 36 11.32 15.75 -5.20
CA SER A 36 12.06 16.15 -3.99
C SER A 36 12.08 15.10 -2.88
N GLU A 37 11.07 14.23 -2.80
CA GLU A 37 10.98 13.26 -1.71
C GLU A 37 10.55 11.87 -2.14
N ARG A 38 10.97 10.88 -1.35
CA ARG A 38 10.65 9.48 -1.59
C ARG A 38 9.18 9.28 -1.29
N THR A 39 8.46 8.69 -2.23
CA THR A 39 7.11 8.20 -1.92
C THR A 39 7.21 6.99 -1.01
N GLN A 40 6.67 7.13 0.21
CA GLN A 40 6.60 6.10 1.24
C GLN A 40 5.70 4.94 0.80
N HIS A 41 5.92 3.73 1.33
CA HIS A 41 4.98 2.63 1.11
C HIS A 41 3.73 2.87 1.98
N PRO A 42 2.51 2.57 1.50
CA PRO A 42 1.30 2.70 2.31
C PRO A 42 1.35 1.91 3.61
N VAL A 43 2.04 0.75 3.65
CA VAL A 43 2.28 -0.01 4.90
C VAL A 43 3.00 0.80 5.98
N GLU A 44 3.85 1.76 5.62
CA GLU A 44 4.56 2.60 6.60
C GLU A 44 3.63 3.64 7.22
N LEU A 45 2.62 4.07 6.47
CA LEU A 45 1.67 5.11 6.90
C LEU A 45 0.46 4.51 7.61
N PHE A 46 -0.07 3.41 7.08
CA PHE A 46 -1.32 2.80 7.50
C PHE A 46 -1.14 1.48 8.25
N GLY A 47 0.07 0.90 8.25
CA GLY A 47 0.37 -0.36 8.94
C GLY A 47 0.00 -1.63 8.15
N GLU A 48 0.00 -2.77 8.85
CA GLU A 48 -0.42 -4.05 8.30
C GLU A 48 -1.92 -4.01 7.94
N GLY A 49 -2.29 -4.51 6.75
CA GLY A 49 -3.67 -4.44 6.25
C GLY A 49 -4.04 -3.15 5.53
N TRP A 50 -3.08 -2.26 5.21
CA TRP A 50 -3.33 -1.06 4.40
C TRP A 50 -4.02 -1.35 3.05
N ASN A 51 -3.79 -2.54 2.48
CA ASN A 51 -4.38 -2.99 1.21
C ASN A 51 -5.85 -3.41 1.35
N ASP A 52 -6.29 -3.66 2.58
CA ASP A 52 -7.68 -4.00 2.91
C ASP A 52 -8.52 -2.73 3.13
N TRP A 53 -7.84 -1.62 3.43
CA TRP A 53 -8.47 -0.32 3.63
C TRP A 53 -9.15 0.16 2.34
N GLY A 54 -10.48 0.05 2.30
CA GLY A 54 -11.32 0.38 1.14
C GLY A 54 -11.92 -0.83 0.41
N LEU A 55 -11.54 -2.06 0.78
CA LEU A 55 -12.19 -3.29 0.28
C LEU A 55 -13.47 -3.63 1.03
N ALA A 56 -13.71 -3.03 2.20
CA ALA A 56 -14.96 -3.21 2.95
C ALA A 56 -16.21 -2.95 2.10
N ALA A 57 -16.16 -2.02 1.14
CA ALA A 57 -17.26 -1.72 0.21
C ALA A 57 -17.54 -2.84 -0.83
N ALA A 58 -16.60 -3.77 -1.02
CA ALA A 58 -16.74 -4.91 -1.92
C ALA A 58 -17.24 -6.18 -1.20
N ASP A 59 -17.04 -6.27 0.12
CA ASP A 59 -17.57 -7.36 0.95
C ASP A 59 -19.08 -7.22 1.18
N ASP A 60 -19.62 -5.99 1.17
CA ASP A 60 -21.08 -5.76 1.20
C ASP A 60 -21.83 -6.35 -0.01
N ALA A 61 -21.11 -6.76 -1.07
CA ALA A 61 -21.69 -7.33 -2.29
C ALA A 61 -21.67 -8.87 -2.35
N LYS A 62 -21.13 -9.56 -1.34
CA LYS A 62 -21.16 -11.04 -1.25
C LYS A 62 -21.56 -11.55 0.15
N GLY A 63 -22.85 -11.46 0.43
CA GLY A 63 -23.56 -12.50 1.19
C GLY A 63 -23.62 -12.33 2.72
N ASP A 64 -24.80 -11.88 3.16
CA ASP A 64 -25.45 -12.14 4.44
C ASP A 64 -25.19 -13.57 5.00
N ALA A 65 -24.63 -13.70 6.23
CA ALA A 65 -24.92 -14.73 7.26
C ALA A 65 -23.93 -14.71 8.47
N GLU A 66 -24.50 -14.64 9.70
CA GLU A 66 -23.94 -14.97 11.04
C GLU A 66 -22.74 -14.14 11.58
N GLU A 67 -22.59 -13.76 12.85
CA GLU A 67 -23.27 -13.89 14.15
C GLU A 67 -22.43 -12.97 15.08
N GLY A 68 -22.96 -11.96 15.77
CA GLY A 68 -23.52 -12.10 17.13
C GLY A 68 -22.48 -11.79 18.24
N GLU A 69 -22.98 -11.34 19.39
CA GLU A 69 -22.33 -11.32 20.71
C GLU A 69 -21.39 -10.12 21.04
N SER A 70 -21.95 -9.01 21.57
CA SER A 70 -22.14 -8.70 23.01
C SER A 70 -20.88 -8.12 23.69
N LYS A 71 -20.82 -6.81 24.01
CA LYS A 71 -21.27 -6.12 25.26
C LYS A 71 -20.34 -6.43 26.47
N PRO A 72 -20.03 -5.52 27.43
CA PRO A 72 -20.94 -4.69 28.23
C PRO A 72 -21.05 -3.20 27.83
#